data_AF-A0A744BQC1-F1
#
_entry.id   AF-A0A744BQC1-F1
#
_cell.length_a   1.000
_cell.length_b   1.000
_cell.length_c   1.000
_cell.angle_alpha   90.00
_cell.angle_beta   90.00
_cell.angle_gamma   90.00
#
_symmetry.space_group_name_H-M   'P 1'
#
loop_
_entity.id
_entity.type
_entity.pdbx_description
1 polymer ?
#
loop_
_entity_poly.entity_id
_entity_poly.type
_entity_poly.pdbx_seq_one_letter_code
_entity_poly.pdbx_strand_id
1 'polypeptide(L)' 'LHSSGFVLIRAVRTLHIHALAADSDRVLETVPAGEPARIPARYVDELAGDGLIVAL' A
#
# COMPACT_ATOMS: atom_id res chain seq x y z
N LEU A 1 17.16 11.94 4.52
CA LEU A 1 16.06 12.05 3.53
C LEU A 1 14.81 11.52 4.19
N HIS A 2 13.89 12.39 4.62
CA HIS A 2 12.60 11.97 5.14
C HIS A 2 11.70 11.63 3.95
N SER A 3 11.86 10.44 3.39
CA SER A 3 10.82 9.83 2.57
C SER A 3 9.56 9.79 3.44
N SER A 4 8.53 10.53 3.02
CA SER A 4 7.16 10.43 3.51
C SER A 4 6.91 8.96 3.82
N GLY A 5 6.57 8.59 5.05
CA GLY A 5 6.65 7.21 5.57
C GLY A 5 5.74 6.17 4.92
N PHE A 6 5.40 6.35 3.64
CA PHE A 6 4.59 5.53 2.79
C PHE A 6 5.41 4.99 1.61
N VAL A 7 5.09 3.77 1.19
CA VAL A 7 5.72 3.05 0.08
C VAL A 7 4.64 2.72 -0.94
N LEU A 8 4.95 2.90 -2.23
CA LEU A 8 4.06 2.53 -3.32
C LEU A 8 4.05 0.99 -3.47
N ILE A 9 2.86 0.43 -3.52
CA ILE A 9 2.62 -1.01 -3.66
C ILE A 9 1.56 -1.26 -4.72
N ARG A 10 1.45 -2.51 -5.17
CA ARG A 10 0.29 -3.05 -5.86
C ARG A 10 -0.35 -4.12 -4.98
N ALA A 11 -1.66 -4.01 -4.75
CA ALA A 11 -2.37 -5.01 -3.98
C ALA A 11 -2.53 -6.31 -4.79
N VAL A 12 -2.22 -7.46 -4.21
CA VAL A 12 -2.42 -8.78 -4.84
C VAL A 12 -3.87 -9.23 -4.63
N ARG A 13 -4.48 -8.85 -3.51
CA ARG A 13 -5.88 -9.09 -3.14
C ARG A 13 -6.53 -7.79 -2.70
N THR A 14 -7.85 -7.74 -2.56
CA THR A 14 -8.52 -6.58 -1.97
C THR A 14 -8.11 -6.45 -0.50
N LEU A 15 -7.54 -5.30 -0.12
CA LEU A 15 -7.04 -5.03 1.23
C LEU A 15 -7.90 -3.99 1.91
N HIS A 16 -8.23 -4.21 3.18
CA HIS A 16 -8.85 -3.21 4.04
C HIS A 16 -7.78 -2.66 4.99
N ILE A 17 -7.16 -1.55 4.60
CA ILE A 17 -5.97 -0.99 5.25
C ILE A 17 -5.96 0.52 5.10
N HIS A 18 -5.35 1.22 6.06
CA HIS A 18 -5.04 2.63 5.91
C HIS A 18 -3.98 2.83 4.82
N ALA A 19 -4.42 3.31 3.66
CA ALA A 19 -3.58 3.62 2.52
C ALA A 19 -3.89 5.02 1.97
N LEU A 20 -3.00 5.51 1.12
CA LEU A 20 -3.23 6.68 0.29
C LEU A 20 -3.34 6.23 -1.16
N ALA A 21 -4.11 6.95 -1.97
CA ALA A 21 -4.12 6.75 -3.41
C ALA A 21 -2.70 6.93 -3.98
N ALA A 22 -2.40 6.22 -5.07
CA ALA A 22 -1.08 6.26 -5.70
C ALA A 22 -0.73 7.65 -6.24
N ASP A 23 -1.74 8.38 -6.74
CA ASP A 23 -1.61 9.66 -7.44
C ASP A 23 -1.89 10.89 -6.54
N SER A 24 -2.41 10.66 -5.34
CA SER A 24 -2.93 11.73 -4.47
C SER A 24 -2.91 11.30 -3.01
N ASP A 25 -2.84 12.25 -2.09
CA ASP A 25 -2.85 11.96 -0.64
C ASP A 25 -4.28 11.70 -0.11
N ARG A 26 -5.20 11.24 -0.97
CA ARG A 26 -6.54 10.81 -0.58
C ARG A 26 -6.43 9.49 0.17
N VAL A 27 -6.97 9.46 1.38
CA VAL A 27 -7.06 8.22 2.18
C VAL A 27 -8.00 7.23 1.50
N LEU A 28 -7.56 5.98 1.43
CA LEU A 28 -8.34 4.83 0.99
C LEU A 28 -8.60 3.93 2.19
N GLU A 29 -9.86 3.53 2.38
CA GLU A 29 -10.22 2.51 3.38
C GLU A 29 -10.06 1.09 2.82
N THR A 30 -10.17 0.95 1.50
CA THR A 30 -9.99 -0.33 0.81
C THR A 30 -9.17 -0.12 -0.47
N VAL A 31 -8.22 -1.00 -0.73
CA VAL A 31 -7.43 -1.05 -1.97
C VAL A 31 -7.85 -2.29 -2.75
N PRO A 32 -8.50 -2.17 -3.91
CA PRO A 32 -8.89 -3.32 -4.73
C PRO A 32 -7.67 -4.12 -5.22
N ALA A 33 -7.86 -5.41 -5.46
CA ALA A 33 -6.82 -6.26 -6.06
C ALA A 33 -6.37 -5.69 -7.42
N GLY A 34 -5.06 -5.66 -7.65
CA GLY A 34 -4.43 -5.12 -8.85
C GLY A 34 -4.19 -3.61 -8.81
N GLU A 35 -4.86 -2.88 -7.91
CA GLU A 35 -4.73 -1.42 -7.83
C GLU A 35 -3.46 -1.01 -7.08
N PRO A 36 -2.80 0.07 -7.53
CA PRO A 36 -1.69 0.65 -6.81
C PRO A 36 -2.17 1.53 -5.65
N ALA A 37 -1.44 1.52 -4.55
CA ALA A 37 -1.67 2.41 -3.42
C ALA A 37 -0.36 2.67 -2.67
N ARG A 38 -0.34 3.70 -1.83
CA ARG A 38 0.76 3.99 -0.93
C ARG A 38 0.37 3.59 0.48
N ILE A 39 1.15 2.71 1.11
CA ILE A 39 0.89 2.25 2.49
C ILE A 39 2.04 2.64 3.41
N PRO A 40 1.81 2.80 4.73
CA PRO A 40 2.91 3.05 5.66
C PRO A 40 4.00 1.98 5.57
N ALA A 41 5.27 2.40 5.49
CA ALA A 41 6.42 1.52 5.27
C ALA A 41 6.52 0.38 6.29
N ARG A 42 6.05 0.62 7.52
CA ARG A 42 6.02 -0.37 8.61
C ARG A 42 5.23 -1.64 8.28
N TYR A 43 4.31 -1.60 7.32
CA TYR A 43 3.47 -2.74 6.93
C TYR A 43 4.03 -3.52 5.73
N VAL A 44 5.05 -3.00 5.05
CA VAL A 44 5.50 -3.57 3.77
C VAL A 44 6.05 -4.98 3.94
N ASP A 45 6.97 -5.18 4.89
CA ASP A 45 7.62 -6.48 5.09
C ASP A 45 6.62 -7.57 5.47
N GLU A 46 5.68 -7.26 6.37
CA GLU A 46 4.62 -8.17 6.81
C GLU A 46 3.69 -8.54 5.64
N LEU A 47 3.14 -7.54 4.95
CA LEU A 47 2.17 -7.78 3.86
C LEU A 47 2.82 -8.41 2.61
N ALA A 48 4.09 -8.12 2.35
CA ALA A 48 4.84 -8.77 1.27
C ALA A 48 5.17 -10.22 1.63
N GLY A 49 5.57 -10.48 2.88
CA GLY A 49 5.81 -11.84 3.40
C GLY A 49 4.57 -12.72 3.29
N ASP A 50 3.40 -12.16 3.53
CA ASP A 50 2.10 -12.84 3.39
C ASP A 50 1.60 -12.92 1.93
N GLY A 51 2.31 -12.33 0.97
CA GLY A 51 1.94 -12.32 -0.44
C GLY A 51 0.67 -11.49 -0.75
N LEU A 52 0.35 -10.52 0.10
CA LEU A 52 -0.82 -9.64 -0.04
C LEU A 52 -0.55 -8.42 -0.92
N ILE A 53 0.72 -8.02 -1.05
CA ILE A 53 1.17 -6.89 -1.86
C ILE A 53 2.43 -7.24 -2.67
N VAL A 54 2.74 -6.36 -3.62
CA VAL A 54 4.07 -6.25 -4.24
C VAL A 54 4.52 -4.80 -4.11
N ALA A 55 5.72 -4.56 -3.54
CA ALA A 55 6.32 -3.23 -3.53
C ALA A 55 6.78 -2.82 -4.94
N LEU A 56 6.60 -1.54 -5.30
CA LEU A 56 6.90 -0.97 -6.61
C LEU A 56 8.05 0.03 -6.57
#